data_AF-A0A975MLE3-F1
#
_entry.id   AF-A0A975MLE3-F1
#
_cell.length_a   1.000
_cell.length_b   1.000
_cell.length_c   1.000
_cell.angle_alpha   90.00
_cell.angle_beta   90.00
_cell.angle_gamma   90.00
#
_symmetry.space_group_name_H-M   'P 1'
#
loop_
_entity.id
_entity.type
_entity.pdbx_description
1 polymer ?
#
loop_
_entity_poly.entity_id
_entity_poly.type
_entity_poly.pdbx_seq_one_letter_code
_entity_poly.pdbx_strand_id
1 'polypeptide(L)'
;MINSQQIKYASLSLLIVFFIYLAYLSVKWAIASVIEVQLRHQLGEAQSQLTTNLTIEDWQNIATQLSFAEQMHENNSELSILGMFANQVKGQKFEQQQLRDAANIAYQQSIKDAEKGLKLRPSWTALWEGLVVNKIHSGQYDNTLEAGFERIVSLGRWEYSAQYQLVYNAFLNWNKLTEFEHILVGKAFKQLYIMTLKTDILIKNLTEGVNKSIICVNDSKDLILFCEN
;
A
#
# COMPACT_ATOMS: atom_id res chain seq x y z
N MET A 1 -44.24 -30.37 -31.39
CA MET A 1 -44.64 -28.99 -30.99
C MET A 1 -44.33 -28.82 -29.52
N ILE A 2 -43.42 -27.90 -29.16
CA ILE A 2 -43.14 -27.60 -27.74
C ILE A 2 -44.30 -26.76 -27.21
N ASN A 3 -44.91 -27.18 -26.10
CA ASN A 3 -46.04 -26.45 -25.50
C ASN A 3 -45.55 -25.11 -24.92
N SER A 4 -46.22 -24.00 -25.26
CA SER A 4 -45.90 -22.67 -24.73
C SER A 4 -45.81 -22.63 -23.20
N GLN A 5 -46.62 -23.44 -22.50
CA GLN A 5 -46.56 -23.56 -21.04
C GLN A 5 -45.23 -24.17 -20.56
N GLN A 6 -44.70 -25.18 -21.25
CA GLN A 6 -43.43 -25.80 -20.89
C GLN A 6 -42.26 -24.82 -21.01
N ILE A 7 -42.27 -23.97 -22.05
CA ILE A 7 -41.27 -22.90 -22.23
C ILE A 7 -41.35 -21.90 -21.08
N LYS A 8 -42.56 -21.51 -20.66
CA LYS A 8 -42.75 -20.59 -19.52
C LYS A 8 -42.20 -21.17 -18.21
N TYR A 9 -42.53 -22.42 -17.89
CA TYR A 9 -42.01 -23.07 -16.67
C TYR A 9 -40.50 -23.22 -16.70
N ALA A 10 -39.91 -23.62 -17.83
CA ALA A 10 -38.46 -23.70 -17.97
C ALA A 10 -37.78 -22.34 -17.76
N SER A 11 -38.32 -21.27 -18.35
CA SER A 11 -37.78 -19.91 -18.18
C SER A 11 -37.88 -19.43 -16.73
N LEU A 12 -38.99 -19.71 -16.04
CA LEU A 12 -39.17 -19.36 -14.64
C LEU A 12 -38.20 -20.12 -13.73
N SER A 13 -38.03 -21.44 -13.94
CA SER A 13 -37.06 -22.23 -13.18
C SER A 13 -35.63 -21.75 -13.36
N LEU A 14 -35.23 -21.42 -14.60
CA LEU A 14 -33.91 -20.86 -14.88
C LEU A 14 -33.71 -19.50 -14.21
N LEU A 15 -34.74 -18.65 -14.22
CA LEU A 15 -34.73 -17.37 -13.53
C LEU A 15 -34.58 -17.53 -12.00
N ILE A 16 -35.28 -18.50 -11.40
CA ILE A 16 -35.17 -18.80 -9.97
C ILE A 16 -33.75 -19.26 -9.62
N VAL A 17 -33.18 -20.22 -10.37
CA VAL A 17 -31.81 -20.69 -10.15
C VAL A 17 -30.80 -19.55 -10.30
N PHE A 18 -31.00 -18.68 -11.29
CA PHE A 18 -30.18 -17.49 -11.48
C PHE A 18 -30.24 -16.53 -10.27
N PHE A 19 -31.43 -16.26 -9.73
CA PHE A 19 -31.56 -15.41 -8.54
C PHE A 19 -30.96 -16.05 -7.28
N ILE A 20 -31.09 -17.37 -7.10
CA ILE A 20 -30.43 -18.09 -5.99
C ILE A 20 -28.91 -17.94 -6.10
N TYR A 21 -28.36 -18.05 -7.32
CA TYR A 21 -26.93 -17.86 -7.57
C TYR A 21 -26.47 -16.43 -7.28
N LEU A 22 -27.24 -15.40 -7.69
CA LEU A 22 -26.94 -14.00 -7.36
C LEU A 22 -27.00 -13.71 -5.85
N ALA A 23 -27.97 -14.30 -5.15
CA ALA A 23 -28.07 -14.19 -3.69
C ALA A 23 -26.86 -14.83 -3.00
N TYR A 24 -26.42 -16.00 -3.49
CA TYR A 24 -25.20 -16.65 -3.02
C TYR A 24 -23.95 -15.76 -3.21
N LEU A 25 -23.77 -15.17 -4.40
CA LEU A 25 -22.66 -14.23 -4.64
C LEU A 25 -22.71 -13.01 -3.72
N SER A 26 -23.90 -12.44 -3.53
CA SER A 26 -24.10 -11.29 -2.63
C SER A 26 -23.71 -11.61 -1.18
N VAL A 27 -24.10 -12.79 -0.69
CA VAL A 27 -23.72 -13.25 0.66
C VAL A 27 -22.22 -13.45 0.77
N LYS A 28 -21.57 -14.06 -0.23
CA LYS A 28 -20.11 -14.22 -0.24
C LYS A 28 -19.40 -12.85 -0.14
N TRP A 29 -19.80 -11.88 -0.96
CA TRP A 29 -19.21 -10.53 -0.93
C TRP A 29 -19.48 -9.79 0.38
N ALA A 30 -20.66 -9.94 0.95
CA ALA A 30 -21.00 -9.36 2.25
C ALA A 30 -20.09 -9.92 3.36
N ILE A 31 -19.86 -11.24 3.39
CA ILE A 31 -18.94 -11.88 4.34
C ILE A 31 -17.51 -11.34 4.16
N ALA A 32 -17.01 -11.27 2.93
CA ALA A 32 -15.68 -10.71 2.65
C ALA A 32 -15.54 -9.27 3.13
N SER A 33 -16.58 -8.43 2.94
CA SER A 33 -16.59 -7.03 3.35
C SER A 33 -16.56 -6.87 4.87
N VAL A 34 -17.28 -7.73 5.61
CA VAL A 34 -17.25 -7.72 7.08
C VAL A 34 -15.85 -8.05 7.59
N ILE A 35 -15.19 -9.06 7.00
CA ILE A 35 -13.82 -9.43 7.35
C ILE A 35 -12.84 -8.30 7.00
N GLU A 36 -13.00 -7.67 5.84
CA GLU A 36 -12.19 -6.53 5.42
C GLU A 36 -12.20 -5.40 6.46
N VAL A 37 -13.38 -5.04 6.97
CA VAL A 37 -13.52 -4.00 8.01
C VAL A 37 -12.84 -4.41 9.31
N GLN A 38 -12.94 -5.67 9.73
CA GLN A 38 -12.25 -6.19 10.92
C GLN A 38 -10.73 -6.12 10.75
N LEU A 39 -10.22 -6.58 9.61
CA LEU A 39 -8.80 -6.53 9.28
C LEU A 39 -8.27 -5.10 9.27
N ARG A 40 -9.01 -4.15 8.69
CA ARG A 40 -8.65 -2.72 8.71
C ARG A 40 -8.48 -2.19 10.14
N HIS A 41 -9.39 -2.56 11.04
CA HIS A 41 -9.31 -2.14 12.44
C HIS A 41 -8.06 -2.72 13.11
N GLN A 42 -7.87 -4.04 13.02
CA GLN A 42 -6.72 -4.73 13.62
C GLN A 42 -5.38 -4.19 13.10
N LEU A 43 -5.28 -3.96 11.79
CA LEU A 43 -4.09 -3.42 11.15
C LEU A 43 -3.87 -1.94 11.48
N GLY A 44 -4.94 -1.15 11.56
CA GLY A 44 -4.86 0.26 11.98
C GLY A 44 -4.35 0.41 13.41
N GLU A 45 -4.83 -0.43 14.33
CA GLU A 45 -4.32 -0.51 15.70
C GLU A 45 -2.84 -0.90 15.72
N ALA A 46 -2.46 -1.94 14.99
CA ALA A 46 -1.07 -2.41 14.88
C ALA A 46 -0.11 -1.33 14.33
N GLN A 47 -0.56 -0.53 13.37
CA GLN A 47 0.24 0.56 12.80
C GLN A 47 0.38 1.74 13.75
N SER A 48 -0.73 2.19 14.34
CA SER A 48 -0.72 3.35 15.24
C SER A 48 0.13 3.10 16.49
N GLN A 49 0.21 1.83 16.88
CA GLN A 49 0.98 1.36 18.01
C GLN A 49 2.01 0.38 17.49
N LEU A 50 3.02 0.83 16.72
CA LEU A 50 4.23 0.01 16.41
C LEU A 50 4.91 -0.62 17.67
N THR A 51 4.38 -0.33 18.86
CA THR A 51 4.68 -0.88 20.18
C THR A 51 3.74 -2.00 20.67
N THR A 52 2.59 -2.28 20.05
CA THR A 52 1.77 -3.44 20.42
C THR A 52 2.42 -4.72 19.95
N ASN A 53 2.59 -5.62 20.90
CA ASN A 53 3.13 -6.94 20.65
C ASN A 53 2.07 -7.85 20.00
N LEU A 54 1.64 -7.56 18.76
CA LEU A 54 0.97 -8.57 17.95
C LEU A 54 1.81 -9.84 17.99
N THR A 55 1.22 -10.90 18.50
CA THR A 55 1.86 -12.20 18.65
C THR A 55 1.99 -12.87 17.29
N ILE A 56 2.75 -13.97 17.23
CA ILE A 56 2.80 -14.80 16.02
C ILE A 56 1.40 -15.33 15.68
N GLU A 57 0.60 -15.64 16.69
CA GLU A 57 -0.79 -16.10 16.55
C GLU A 57 -1.68 -15.03 15.92
N ASP A 58 -1.53 -13.75 16.31
CA ASP A 58 -2.29 -12.66 15.71
C ASP A 58 -1.99 -12.52 14.21
N TRP A 59 -0.72 -12.63 13.81
CA TRP A 59 -0.34 -12.59 12.39
C TRP A 59 -0.86 -13.80 11.60
N GLN A 60 -0.91 -14.98 12.23
CA GLN A 60 -1.51 -16.17 11.62
C GLN A 60 -3.03 -16.02 11.45
N ASN A 61 -3.70 -15.42 12.43
CA ASN A 61 -5.12 -15.11 12.38
C ASN A 61 -5.44 -14.10 11.27
N ILE A 62 -4.69 -13.00 11.20
CA ILE A 62 -4.80 -12.00 10.11
C ILE A 62 -4.62 -12.67 8.74
N ALA A 63 -3.58 -13.49 8.57
CA ALA A 63 -3.34 -14.18 7.31
C ALA A 63 -4.47 -15.16 6.94
N THR A 64 -5.01 -15.87 7.93
CA THR A 64 -6.12 -16.82 7.72
C THR A 64 -7.40 -16.08 7.32
N GLN A 65 -7.73 -14.99 8.00
CA GLN A 65 -8.89 -14.16 7.68
C GLN A 65 -8.77 -13.52 6.31
N LEU A 66 -7.58 -13.00 5.96
CA LEU A 66 -7.33 -12.42 4.65
C LEU A 66 -7.50 -13.47 3.54
N SER A 67 -6.88 -14.64 3.68
CA SER A 67 -7.03 -15.75 2.72
C SER A 67 -8.49 -16.17 2.55
N PHE A 68 -9.24 -16.26 3.65
CA PHE A 68 -10.67 -16.58 3.60
C PHE A 68 -11.48 -15.48 2.90
N ALA A 69 -11.21 -14.20 3.19
CA ALA A 69 -11.86 -13.08 2.50
C ALA A 69 -11.57 -13.07 1.00
N GLU A 70 -10.33 -13.39 0.59
CA GLU A 70 -9.94 -13.47 -0.82
C GLU A 70 -10.67 -14.60 -1.57
N GLN A 71 -10.90 -15.76 -0.92
CA GLN A 71 -11.71 -16.85 -1.48
C GLN A 71 -13.20 -16.48 -1.61
N MET A 72 -13.67 -15.58 -0.73
CA MET A 72 -15.05 -15.10 -0.74
C MET A 72 -15.27 -14.00 -1.80
N HIS A 73 -14.26 -13.17 -2.05
CA HIS A 73 -14.30 -12.10 -3.03
C HIS A 73 -13.00 -12.04 -3.83
N GLU A 74 -12.89 -12.95 -4.80
CA GLU A 74 -11.78 -12.98 -5.74
C GLU A 74 -11.69 -11.65 -6.49
N ASN A 75 -10.48 -11.20 -6.78
CA ASN A 75 -10.20 -9.94 -7.48
C ASN A 75 -10.67 -8.66 -6.75
N ASN A 76 -10.80 -8.69 -5.43
CA ASN A 76 -10.95 -7.47 -4.63
C ASN A 76 -9.59 -6.81 -4.38
N SER A 77 -9.37 -5.64 -4.96
CA SER A 77 -8.15 -4.84 -4.77
C SER A 77 -7.98 -4.32 -3.35
N GLU A 78 -9.07 -4.11 -2.61
CA GLU A 78 -9.02 -3.67 -1.21
C GLU A 78 -8.33 -4.73 -0.33
N LEU A 79 -8.64 -6.01 -0.55
CA LEU A 79 -7.98 -7.12 0.14
C LEU A 79 -6.49 -7.19 -0.22
N SER A 80 -6.13 -6.88 -1.46
CA SER A 80 -4.72 -6.80 -1.87
C SER A 80 -3.97 -5.69 -1.14
N ILE A 81 -4.59 -4.52 -0.90
CA ILE A 81 -4.00 -3.47 -0.04
C ILE A 81 -3.84 -3.95 1.39
N LEU A 82 -4.83 -4.65 1.96
CA LEU A 82 -4.71 -5.15 3.33
C LEU A 82 -3.62 -6.20 3.47
N GLY A 83 -3.45 -7.09 2.49
CA GLY A 83 -2.33 -8.03 2.44
C GLY A 83 -0.98 -7.30 2.38
N MET A 84 -0.86 -6.34 1.46
CA MET A 84 0.33 -5.50 1.34
C MET A 84 0.66 -4.84 2.68
N PHE A 85 -0.31 -4.20 3.31
CA PHE A 85 -0.12 -3.49 4.57
C PHE A 85 0.24 -4.45 5.73
N ALA A 86 -0.49 -5.56 5.87
CA ALA A 86 -0.21 -6.56 6.89
C ALA A 86 1.23 -7.09 6.79
N ASN A 87 1.67 -7.41 5.58
CA ASN A 87 3.02 -7.92 5.33
C ASN A 87 4.09 -6.83 5.50
N GLN A 88 3.79 -5.57 5.19
CA GLN A 88 4.68 -4.44 5.46
C GLN A 88 4.92 -4.24 6.96
N VAL A 89 3.85 -4.18 7.75
CA VAL A 89 3.94 -4.01 9.22
C VAL A 89 4.68 -5.18 9.86
N LYS A 90 4.39 -6.40 9.40
CA LYS A 90 5.10 -7.61 9.83
C LYS A 90 6.60 -7.53 9.49
N GLY A 91 6.96 -7.05 8.30
CA GLY A 91 8.34 -6.82 7.88
C GLY A 91 9.07 -5.83 8.78
N GLN A 92 8.46 -4.68 9.06
CA GLN A 92 9.00 -3.65 9.95
C GLN A 92 9.24 -4.19 11.36
N LYS A 93 8.31 -5.01 11.89
CA LYS A 93 8.46 -5.64 13.20
C LYS A 93 9.62 -6.63 13.24
N PHE A 94 9.77 -7.47 12.21
CA PHE A 94 10.92 -8.38 12.13
C PHE A 94 12.25 -7.64 12.00
N GLU A 95 12.27 -6.51 11.28
CA GLU A 95 13.44 -5.66 11.18
C GLU A 95 13.84 -5.06 12.54
N GLN A 96 12.88 -4.58 13.33
CA GLN A 96 13.12 -4.12 14.72
C GLN A 96 13.66 -5.24 15.62
N GLN A 97 13.23 -6.48 15.39
CA GLN A 97 13.73 -7.67 16.10
C GLN A 97 15.05 -8.21 15.54
N GLN A 98 15.65 -7.52 14.55
CA GLN A 98 16.89 -7.92 13.87
C GLN A 98 16.77 -9.25 13.10
N LEU A 99 15.56 -9.66 12.74
CA LEU A 99 15.25 -10.86 11.95
C LEU A 99 15.21 -10.53 10.45
N ARG A 100 16.38 -10.23 9.88
CA ARG A 100 16.50 -9.71 8.50
C ARG A 100 15.85 -10.59 7.43
N ASP A 101 16.06 -11.90 7.48
CA ASP A 101 15.52 -12.81 6.46
C ASP A 101 13.99 -12.88 6.53
N ALA A 102 13.44 -12.93 7.74
CA ALA A 102 11.99 -12.92 7.95
C ALA A 102 11.37 -11.58 7.51
N ALA A 103 12.04 -10.46 7.79
CA ALA A 103 11.63 -9.14 7.33
C ALA A 103 11.60 -9.08 5.80
N ASN A 104 12.65 -9.54 5.13
CA ASN A 104 12.71 -9.56 3.68
C ASN A 104 11.61 -10.45 3.08
N ILE A 105 11.33 -11.64 3.64
CA ILE A 105 10.22 -12.49 3.18
C ILE A 105 8.88 -11.76 3.28
N ALA A 106 8.65 -11.04 4.39
CA ALA A 106 7.43 -10.27 4.58
C ALA A 106 7.33 -9.12 3.56
N TYR A 107 8.41 -8.36 3.33
CA TYR A 107 8.45 -7.32 2.31
C TYR A 107 8.23 -7.88 0.89
N GLN A 108 8.77 -9.06 0.56
CA GLN A 108 8.49 -9.73 -0.72
C GLN A 108 7.02 -10.09 -0.88
N GLN A 109 6.37 -10.56 0.19
CA GLN A 109 4.94 -10.85 0.13
C GLN A 109 4.12 -9.56 -0.02
N SER A 110 4.51 -8.49 0.68
CA SER A 110 3.87 -7.17 0.53
C SER A 110 3.95 -6.64 -0.90
N ILE A 111 5.12 -6.77 -1.55
CA ILE A 111 5.33 -6.42 -2.97
C ILE A 111 4.37 -7.21 -3.87
N LYS A 112 4.24 -8.53 -3.68
CA LYS A 112 3.33 -9.36 -4.48
C LYS A 112 1.87 -8.94 -4.32
N ASP A 113 1.46 -8.62 -3.09
CA ASP A 113 0.10 -8.17 -2.81
C ASP A 113 -0.14 -6.79 -3.45
N ALA A 114 0.85 -5.89 -3.44
CA ALA A 114 0.79 -4.61 -4.14
C ALA A 114 0.64 -4.80 -5.66
N GLU A 115 1.46 -5.65 -6.26
CA GLU A 115 1.40 -5.97 -7.70
C GLU A 115 0.05 -6.59 -8.11
N LYS A 116 -0.49 -7.49 -7.28
CA LYS A 116 -1.82 -8.06 -7.47
C LYS A 116 -2.89 -6.97 -7.45
N GLY A 117 -2.84 -6.07 -6.47
CA GLY A 117 -3.74 -4.92 -6.40
C GLY A 117 -3.62 -3.99 -7.62
N LEU A 118 -2.41 -3.72 -8.08
CA LEU A 118 -2.15 -2.83 -9.21
C LEU A 118 -2.67 -3.37 -10.54
N LYS A 119 -2.72 -4.69 -10.71
CA LYS A 119 -3.39 -5.31 -11.88
C LYS A 119 -4.88 -5.01 -11.92
N LEU A 120 -5.51 -4.84 -10.76
CA LEU A 120 -6.94 -4.56 -10.61
C LEU A 120 -7.24 -3.06 -10.63
N ARG A 121 -6.37 -2.26 -9.98
CA ARG A 121 -6.52 -0.80 -9.85
C ARG A 121 -5.17 -0.09 -10.03
N PRO A 122 -4.71 0.10 -11.28
CA PRO A 122 -3.40 0.69 -11.57
C PRO A 122 -3.29 2.18 -11.22
N SER A 123 -4.41 2.88 -11.00
CA SER A 123 -4.44 4.30 -10.65
C SER A 123 -4.41 4.58 -9.15
N TRP A 124 -4.28 3.54 -8.31
CA TRP A 124 -4.43 3.71 -6.87
C TRP A 124 -3.08 3.95 -6.19
N THR A 125 -2.88 5.19 -5.75
CA THR A 125 -1.61 5.67 -5.20
C THR A 125 -1.09 4.82 -4.03
N ALA A 126 -1.95 4.41 -3.10
CA ALA A 126 -1.55 3.63 -1.93
C ALA A 126 -0.85 2.31 -2.27
N LEU A 127 -1.24 1.65 -3.38
CA LEU A 127 -0.57 0.44 -3.86
C LEU A 127 0.83 0.75 -4.41
N TRP A 128 0.99 1.85 -5.14
CA TRP A 128 2.30 2.31 -5.61
C TRP A 128 3.20 2.72 -4.47
N GLU A 129 2.67 3.44 -3.48
CA GLU A 129 3.36 3.80 -2.23
C GLU A 129 3.90 2.56 -1.54
N GLY A 130 3.04 1.59 -1.25
CA GLY A 130 3.46 0.34 -0.63
C GLY A 130 4.48 -0.41 -1.48
N LEU A 131 4.30 -0.50 -2.80
CA LEU A 131 5.29 -1.12 -3.69
C LEU A 131 6.67 -0.46 -3.55
N VAL A 132 6.74 0.87 -3.64
CA VAL A 132 8.00 1.63 -3.53
C VAL A 132 8.65 1.43 -2.17
N VAL A 133 7.89 1.60 -1.09
CA VAL A 133 8.40 1.48 0.29
C VAL A 133 8.95 0.07 0.53
N ASN A 134 8.20 -0.98 0.18
CA ASN A 134 8.63 -2.36 0.41
C ASN A 134 9.81 -2.77 -0.50
N LYS A 135 9.91 -2.23 -1.72
CA LYS A 135 11.09 -2.42 -2.59
C LYS A 135 12.34 -1.75 -2.01
N ILE A 136 12.23 -0.54 -1.48
CA ILE A 136 13.34 0.14 -0.79
C ILE A 136 13.82 -0.68 0.41
N HIS A 137 12.90 -1.13 1.27
CA HIS A 137 13.21 -1.95 2.45
C HIS A 137 13.84 -3.31 2.09
N SER A 138 13.42 -3.92 0.97
CA SER A 138 14.02 -5.17 0.46
C SER A 138 15.27 -4.96 -0.40
N GLY A 139 15.68 -3.72 -0.63
CA GLY A 139 16.87 -3.39 -1.40
C GLY A 139 16.74 -3.58 -2.92
N GLN A 140 15.51 -3.58 -3.45
CA GLN A 140 15.25 -3.74 -4.88
C GLN A 140 15.17 -2.38 -5.59
N TYR A 141 16.31 -1.92 -6.10
CA TYR A 141 16.44 -0.69 -6.90
C TYR A 141 16.44 -1.02 -8.38
N ASP A 142 15.27 -1.35 -8.92
CA ASP A 142 15.07 -1.73 -10.32
C ASP A 142 14.09 -0.78 -11.04
N ASN A 143 13.89 -0.97 -12.34
CA ASN A 143 13.00 -0.12 -13.15
C ASN A 143 11.55 -0.07 -12.62
N THR A 144 11.11 -1.08 -11.87
CA THR A 144 9.77 -1.09 -11.27
C THR A 144 9.70 -0.11 -10.09
N LEU A 145 10.80 0.05 -9.34
CA LEU A 145 10.91 1.09 -8.32
C LEU A 145 10.77 2.47 -8.96
N GLU A 146 11.56 2.74 -10.01
CA GLU A 146 11.54 4.01 -10.75
C GLU A 146 10.13 4.36 -11.26
N ALA A 147 9.47 3.39 -11.91
CA ALA A 147 8.08 3.56 -12.36
C ALA A 147 7.13 3.83 -11.18
N GLY A 148 7.36 3.22 -10.03
CA GLY A 148 6.61 3.47 -8.80
C GLY A 148 6.74 4.91 -8.31
N PHE A 149 7.94 5.47 -8.31
CA PHE A 149 8.16 6.89 -7.97
C PHE A 149 7.38 7.81 -8.91
N GLU A 150 7.47 7.56 -10.22
CA GLU A 150 6.75 8.37 -11.21
C GLU A 150 5.23 8.31 -11.00
N ARG A 151 4.71 7.12 -10.69
CA ARG A 151 3.28 6.89 -10.43
C ARG A 151 2.81 7.62 -9.17
N ILE A 152 3.57 7.58 -8.08
CA ILE A 152 3.23 8.31 -6.85
C ILE A 152 3.24 9.82 -7.10
N VAL A 153 4.25 10.35 -7.79
CA VAL A 153 4.34 11.79 -8.09
C VAL A 153 3.20 12.26 -8.99
N SER A 154 2.80 11.44 -9.98
CA SER A 154 1.76 11.79 -10.94
C SER A 154 0.34 11.60 -10.40
N LEU A 155 0.03 10.43 -9.83
CA LEU A 155 -1.31 10.07 -9.33
C LEU A 155 -1.57 10.67 -7.96
N GLY A 156 -0.59 10.56 -7.06
CA GLY A 156 -0.68 10.98 -5.67
C GLY A 156 -0.38 12.45 -5.43
N ARG A 157 -0.40 13.30 -6.46
CA ARG A 157 0.07 14.70 -6.35
C ARG A 157 -0.56 15.46 -5.18
N TRP A 158 -1.79 15.15 -4.80
CA TRP A 158 -2.48 15.82 -3.69
C TRP A 158 -2.70 14.89 -2.47
N GLU A 159 -2.04 13.73 -2.45
CA GLU A 159 -2.09 12.79 -1.34
C GLU A 159 -0.88 12.99 -0.44
N TYR A 160 -1.07 13.71 0.67
CA TYR A 160 0.00 14.05 1.60
C TYR A 160 0.78 12.80 2.08
N SER A 161 0.07 11.74 2.49
CA SER A 161 0.71 10.52 3.00
C SER A 161 1.64 9.87 1.97
N ALA A 162 1.19 9.75 0.72
CA ALA A 162 1.96 9.12 -0.35
C ALA A 162 3.21 9.93 -0.69
N GLN A 163 3.07 11.25 -0.84
CA GLN A 163 4.23 12.12 -1.08
C GLN A 163 5.20 12.08 0.10
N TYR A 164 4.69 12.08 1.34
CA TYR A 164 5.51 12.06 2.56
C TYR A 164 6.32 10.77 2.66
N GLN A 165 5.67 9.63 2.47
CA GLN A 165 6.32 8.33 2.54
C GLN A 165 7.36 8.16 1.44
N LEU A 166 7.09 8.61 0.21
CA LEU A 166 8.08 8.62 -0.87
C LEU A 166 9.31 9.44 -0.47
N VAL A 167 9.12 10.69 -0.05
CA VAL A 167 10.22 11.59 0.31
C VAL A 167 11.02 11.06 1.49
N TYR A 168 10.35 10.63 2.55
CA TYR A 168 10.98 10.11 3.75
C TYR A 168 11.84 8.87 3.46
N ASN A 169 11.28 7.86 2.78
CA ASN A 169 12.00 6.62 2.47
C ASN A 169 13.12 6.84 1.46
N ALA A 170 12.94 7.77 0.51
CA ALA A 170 13.96 8.15 -0.44
C ALA A 170 15.15 8.83 0.24
N PHE A 171 14.90 9.74 1.18
CA PHE A 171 15.96 10.42 1.94
C PHE A 171 16.76 9.45 2.81
N LEU A 172 16.12 8.46 3.43
CA LEU A 172 16.82 7.40 4.15
C LEU A 172 17.75 6.55 3.26
N ASN A 173 17.46 6.48 1.96
CA ASN A 173 18.18 5.65 0.99
C ASN A 173 18.80 6.46 -0.15
N TRP A 174 19.05 7.74 0.07
CA TRP A 174 19.42 8.71 -0.98
C TRP A 174 20.56 8.25 -1.89
N ASN A 175 21.62 7.70 -1.29
CA ASN A 175 22.83 7.26 -2.00
C ASN A 175 22.62 6.03 -2.90
N LYS A 176 21.47 5.36 -2.81
CA LYS A 176 21.13 4.19 -3.62
C LYS A 176 20.20 4.52 -4.78
N LEU A 177 19.64 5.72 -4.79
CA LEU A 177 18.73 6.19 -5.83
C LEU A 177 19.50 6.73 -7.03
N THR A 178 18.89 6.61 -8.20
CA THR A 178 19.33 7.21 -9.45
C THR A 178 19.08 8.72 -9.46
N GLU A 179 19.76 9.43 -10.36
CA GLU A 179 19.54 10.87 -10.57
C GLU A 179 18.08 11.18 -10.94
N PHE A 180 17.44 10.33 -11.74
CA PHE A 180 16.04 10.51 -12.12
C PHE A 180 15.11 10.37 -10.91
N GLU A 181 15.35 9.37 -10.05
CA GLU A 181 14.60 9.21 -8.80
C GLU A 181 14.80 10.42 -7.87
N HIS A 182 16.02 10.99 -7.77
CA HIS A 182 16.25 12.24 -7.03
C HIS A 182 15.39 13.40 -7.54
N ILE A 183 15.26 13.55 -8.87
CA ILE A 183 14.39 14.57 -9.47
C ILE A 183 12.92 14.34 -9.07
N LEU A 184 12.46 13.09 -9.08
CA LEU A 184 11.09 12.73 -8.66
C LEU A 184 10.86 13.02 -7.18
N VAL A 185 11.83 12.72 -6.31
CA VAL A 185 11.78 13.06 -4.89
C VAL A 185 11.67 14.57 -4.70
N GLY A 186 12.42 15.36 -5.49
CA GLY A 186 12.32 16.82 -5.41
C GLY A 186 10.95 17.36 -5.81
N LYS A 187 10.31 16.77 -6.83
CA LYS A 187 8.92 17.10 -7.19
C LYS A 187 7.95 16.74 -6.05
N ALA A 188 8.09 15.55 -5.47
CA ALA A 188 7.27 15.10 -4.35
C ALA A 188 7.43 16.00 -3.12
N PHE A 189 8.66 16.36 -2.79
CA PHE A 189 8.97 17.27 -1.68
C PHE A 189 8.34 18.64 -1.90
N LYS A 190 8.52 19.23 -3.09
CA LYS A 190 7.89 20.52 -3.44
C LYS A 190 6.38 20.47 -3.24
N GLN A 191 5.77 19.35 -3.59
CA GLN A 191 4.34 19.15 -3.44
C GLN A 191 3.94 19.04 -1.97
N LEU A 192 4.68 18.31 -1.12
CA LEU A 192 4.49 18.31 0.34
C LEU A 192 4.60 19.70 0.95
N TYR A 193 5.60 20.47 0.50
CA TYR A 193 5.83 21.82 0.97
C TYR A 193 4.61 22.72 0.70
N ILE A 194 4.00 22.61 -0.48
CA ILE A 194 2.77 23.34 -0.83
C ILE A 194 1.58 22.88 0.04
N MET A 195 1.49 21.58 0.36
CA MET A 195 0.38 21.01 1.12
C MET A 195 0.45 21.27 2.63
N THR A 196 1.62 21.63 3.18
CA THR A 196 1.79 21.88 4.61
C THR A 196 1.81 23.37 4.96
N LEU A 197 1.02 23.76 5.95
CA LEU A 197 1.10 25.11 6.54
C LEU A 197 2.25 25.24 7.55
N LYS A 198 2.83 24.12 8.00
CA LYS A 198 3.85 24.06 9.06
C LYS A 198 5.14 23.45 8.52
N THR A 199 5.82 24.19 7.65
CA THR A 199 7.04 23.78 6.96
C THR A 199 8.15 23.35 7.92
N ASP A 200 8.27 24.03 9.06
CA ASP A 200 9.33 23.75 10.04
C ASP A 200 9.17 22.37 10.68
N ILE A 201 7.92 21.94 10.91
CA ILE A 201 7.62 20.60 11.43
C ILE A 201 7.92 19.55 10.38
N LEU A 202 7.56 19.79 9.11
CA LEU A 202 7.88 18.88 8.02
C LEU A 202 9.39 18.68 7.89
N ILE A 203 10.17 19.77 7.85
CA ILE A 203 11.63 19.71 7.74
C ILE A 203 12.22 19.00 8.97
N LYS A 204 11.74 19.32 10.18
CA LYS A 204 12.18 18.66 11.40
C LYS A 204 11.94 17.14 11.31
N ASN A 205 10.73 16.71 10.96
CA ASN A 205 10.40 15.29 10.85
C ASN A 205 11.20 14.57 9.75
N LEU A 206 11.47 15.24 8.63
CA LEU A 206 12.27 14.66 7.55
C LEU A 206 13.76 14.64 7.86
N THR A 207 14.26 15.51 8.74
CA THR A 207 15.68 15.55 9.16
C THR A 207 15.95 14.69 10.39
N GLU A 208 14.93 14.37 11.19
CA GLU A 208 15.00 13.40 12.28
C GLU A 208 15.13 11.97 11.70
N GLY A 209 16.37 11.54 11.47
CA GLY A 209 16.69 10.19 10.97
C GLY A 209 17.39 10.17 9.61
N VAL A 210 17.46 11.32 8.92
CA VAL A 210 18.12 11.47 7.62
C VAL A 210 19.45 12.21 7.79
N ASN A 211 20.43 11.90 6.94
CA ASN A 211 21.67 12.65 6.89
C ASN A 211 21.41 14.13 6.54
N LYS A 212 21.72 15.05 7.46
CA LYS A 212 21.43 16.49 7.36
C LYS A 212 22.01 17.17 6.12
N SER A 213 23.00 16.57 5.47
CA SER A 213 23.62 17.09 4.24
C SER A 213 22.67 17.13 3.03
N ILE A 214 21.52 16.45 3.09
CA ILE A 214 20.62 16.29 1.93
C ILE A 214 19.61 17.44 1.79
N ILE A 215 19.33 18.20 2.85
CA ILE A 215 18.25 19.21 2.84
C ILE A 215 18.80 20.58 3.20
N CYS A 216 18.82 21.48 2.22
CA CYS A 216 19.09 22.89 2.45
C CYS A 216 17.91 23.76 2.04
N VAL A 217 17.47 24.62 2.96
CA VAL A 217 16.42 25.60 2.70
C VAL A 217 17.11 26.94 2.56
N ASN A 218 17.08 27.53 1.37
CA ASN A 218 17.59 28.88 1.16
C ASN A 218 16.64 29.90 1.81
N ASP A 219 17.17 31.06 2.22
CA ASP A 219 16.43 32.19 2.82
C ASP A 219 15.31 32.72 1.91
N SER A 220 15.39 32.47 0.59
CA SER A 220 14.32 32.78 -0.37
C SER A 220 13.10 31.87 -0.28
N LYS A 221 13.14 30.83 0.58
CA LYS A 221 12.19 29.69 0.61
C LYS A 221 12.19 28.84 -0.66
N ASP A 222 13.12 29.08 -1.58
CA ASP A 222 13.38 28.14 -2.66
C ASP A 222 14.17 26.97 -2.10
N LEU A 223 13.63 25.77 -2.29
CA LEU A 223 14.21 24.56 -1.75
C LEU A 223 15.34 24.08 -2.66
N ILE A 224 16.54 23.91 -2.12
CA ILE A 224 17.70 23.37 -2.84
C ILE A 224 18.06 22.03 -2.20
N LEU A 225 17.89 20.94 -2.95
CA LEU A 225 18.11 19.57 -2.45
C LEU A 225 19.59 19.15 -2.38
N PHE A 226 20.53 20.10 -2.47
CA PHE A 226 21.95 19.84 -2.30
C PHE A 226 22.65 21.07 -1.71
N CYS A 227 23.24 20.91 -0.53
CA CYS A 227 24.46 21.64 -0.17
C CYS A 227 25.63 20.67 -0.33
N GLU A 228 26.45 20.86 -1.36
CA GLU A 228 27.83 20.40 -1.26
C GLU A 228 28.50 21.21 -0.13
N ASN A 229 29.21 20.52 0.77
CA ASN A 229 30.23 21.14 1.60
C ASN A 229 31.52 21.25 0.78
#